data_AF-A0A6A3VX11-F1
#
_entry.id   AF-A0A6A3VX11-F1
#
_cell.length_a   1.000
_cell.length_b   1.000
_cell.length_c   1.000
_cell.angle_alpha   90.00
_cell.angle_beta   90.00
_cell.angle_gamma   90.00
#
_symmetry.space_group_name_H-M   'P 1'
#
loop_
_entity.id
_entity.type
_entity.pdbx_description
1 polymer ?
#
loop_
_entity_poly.entity_id
_entity_poly.type
_entity_poly.pdbx_seq_one_letter_code
_entity_poly.pdbx_strand_id
1 'polypeptide(L)'
;MDHELTAVCQFLNDLSLDEIYRLDVAAFEDAMWSPTSPTSDESVCSDDDTDASTVTGVTSDEGSDVEDPPTSSRKRAASHLVASTSPTKKKRLPKSDQQRARQRVYDQKCRFKKQTSHKANCQSFVPATKLFVVLMEKLMEQTEMRIQLLRLVGEDARSPAHDQQLRWNRDALKVIDQWMLTWNAERSKNTGKFFLREQANEVEPEMAKLTDVGKRLALLTAELQWRVGGLTFTLAL
;
A
#
# COMPACT_ATOMS: atom_id res chain seq x y z
N MET A 1 7.40 3.52 -14.67
CA MET A 1 6.50 3.39 -13.52
C MET A 1 5.07 3.06 -13.95
N ASP A 2 4.78 2.94 -15.25
CA ASP A 2 3.39 2.82 -15.70
C ASP A 2 2.87 1.38 -15.82
N HIS A 3 3.74 0.36 -15.76
CA HIS A 3 3.32 -1.03 -15.99
C HIS A 3 2.58 -1.63 -14.79
N GLU A 4 2.94 -1.24 -13.56
CA GLU A 4 2.23 -1.66 -12.34
C GLU A 4 0.87 -0.95 -12.23
N LEU A 5 0.84 0.36 -12.53
CA LEU A 5 -0.41 1.10 -12.60
C LEU A 5 -1.31 0.56 -13.72
N THR A 6 -0.74 0.19 -14.87
CA THR A 6 -1.48 -0.44 -15.97
C THR A 6 -2.02 -1.82 -15.58
N ALA A 7 -1.25 -2.63 -14.85
CA ALA A 7 -1.69 -3.93 -14.35
C ALA A 7 -2.79 -3.80 -13.29
N VAL A 8 -2.69 -2.82 -12.38
CA VAL A 8 -3.75 -2.50 -11.41
C VAL A 8 -4.98 -1.97 -12.12
N CYS A 9 -4.84 -1.06 -13.08
CA CYS A 9 -5.97 -0.55 -13.87
C CYS A 9 -6.59 -1.64 -14.74
N GLN A 10 -5.80 -2.55 -15.32
CA GLN A 10 -6.32 -3.70 -16.04
C GLN A 10 -7.06 -4.65 -15.11
N PHE A 11 -6.50 -4.97 -13.94
CA PHE A 11 -7.19 -5.77 -12.94
C PHE A 11 -8.49 -5.12 -12.46
N LEU A 12 -8.50 -3.80 -12.23
CA LEU A 12 -9.68 -3.03 -11.87
C LEU A 12 -10.72 -2.93 -13.00
N ASN A 13 -10.28 -2.95 -14.26
CA ASN A 13 -11.16 -3.00 -15.42
C ASN A 13 -11.71 -4.42 -15.66
N ASP A 14 -10.91 -5.45 -15.38
CA ASP A 14 -11.28 -6.87 -15.49
C ASP A 14 -12.19 -7.29 -14.32
N LEU A 15 -12.03 -6.68 -13.15
CA LEU A 15 -13.05 -6.59 -12.08
C LEU A 15 -14.10 -5.58 -12.52
N SER A 16 -14.92 -5.92 -13.53
CA SER A 16 -16.01 -5.03 -13.93
C SER A 16 -16.88 -4.72 -12.71
N LEU A 17 -16.77 -3.50 -12.18
CA LEU A 17 -17.52 -2.99 -11.03
C LEU A 17 -19.04 -3.24 -11.22
N ASP A 18 -19.49 -3.25 -12.48
CA ASP A 18 -20.86 -3.57 -12.89
C ASP A 18 -21.38 -4.93 -12.41
N GLU A 19 -20.52 -5.93 -12.24
CA GLU A 19 -20.94 -7.27 -11.81
C GLU A 19 -21.05 -7.39 -10.28
N ILE A 20 -20.28 -6.59 -9.54
CA ILE A 20 -20.37 -6.45 -8.08
C ILE A 20 -21.65 -5.66 -7.72
N TYR A 21 -21.96 -4.59 -8.45
CA TYR A 21 -23.18 -3.81 -8.22
C TYR A 21 -24.48 -4.49 -8.72
N ARG A 22 -24.41 -5.36 -9.74
CA ARG A 22 -25.59 -6.09 -10.25
C ARG A 22 -26.18 -7.08 -9.24
N LEU A 23 -25.36 -7.65 -8.36
CA LEU A 23 -25.84 -8.51 -7.27
C LEU A 23 -26.53 -7.71 -6.16
N ASP A 24 -26.12 -6.46 -5.94
CA ASP A 24 -26.75 -5.57 -4.95
C ASP A 24 -28.15 -5.14 -5.42
N VAL A 25 -28.34 -4.82 -6.71
CA VAL A 25 -29.66 -4.45 -7.25
C VAL A 25 -30.62 -5.64 -7.30
N ALA A 26 -30.14 -6.84 -7.66
CA ALA A 26 -30.98 -8.05 -7.68
C ALA A 26 -31.42 -8.48 -6.26
N ALA A 27 -30.56 -8.31 -5.25
CA ALA A 27 -30.92 -8.55 -3.85
C ALA A 27 -31.85 -7.47 -3.28
N PHE A 28 -31.75 -6.22 -3.76
CA PHE A 28 -32.60 -5.11 -3.34
C PHE A 28 -34.01 -5.17 -3.98
N GLU A 29 -34.13 -5.58 -5.24
CA GLU A 29 -35.43 -5.75 -5.92
C GLU A 29 -36.24 -6.92 -5.32
N ASP A 30 -35.58 -8.00 -4.89
CA ASP A 30 -36.23 -9.15 -4.25
C ASP A 30 -36.72 -8.81 -2.81
N ALA A 31 -36.03 -7.90 -2.12
CA ALA A 31 -36.44 -7.37 -0.82
C ALA A 31 -37.54 -6.29 -0.90
N MET A 32 -37.60 -5.53 -2.00
CA MET A 32 -38.51 -4.39 -2.17
C MET A 32 -39.94 -4.79 -2.55
N TRP A 33 -40.20 -6.05 -2.93
CA TRP A 33 -41.53 -6.57 -3.28
C TRP A 33 -42.21 -7.40 -2.19
N SER A 34 -41.65 -7.45 -0.98
CA SER A 34 -42.36 -7.99 0.20
C SER A 34 -43.16 -6.88 0.89
N PRO A 35 -44.50 -6.84 0.80
CA PRO A 35 -45.30 -5.81 1.46
C PRO A 35 -45.41 -6.16 2.95
N THR A 36 -44.49 -5.63 3.75
CA THR A 36 -44.68 -5.57 5.21
C THR A 36 -44.84 -4.12 5.60
N SER A 37 -46.07 -3.77 5.93
CA SER A 37 -46.54 -2.46 6.34
C SER A 37 -45.78 -1.97 7.58
N PRO A 38 -45.31 -0.71 7.62
CA PRO A 38 -45.02 -0.03 8.87
C PRO A 38 -46.14 0.97 9.19
N THR A 39 -46.85 0.71 10.28
CA THR A 39 -47.64 1.71 11.01
C THR A 39 -46.72 2.39 12.03
N SER A 40 -46.95 3.70 12.24
CA SER A 40 -46.37 4.57 13.29
C SER A 40 -44.88 4.92 13.16
N ASP A 41 -44.40 6.11 13.49
CA ASP A 41 -45.04 7.38 13.84
C ASP A 41 -43.98 8.50 13.75
N GLU A 42 -44.48 9.72 13.62
CA GLU A 42 -43.89 11.05 13.85
C GLU A 42 -42.50 11.19 14.53
N SER A 43 -41.66 12.14 14.03
CA SER A 43 -41.19 13.31 14.80
C SER A 43 -39.97 14.05 14.19
N VAL A 44 -40.26 15.22 13.60
CA VAL A 44 -39.65 16.57 13.72
C VAL A 44 -38.11 16.79 13.70
N CYS A 45 -37.71 17.57 12.66
CA CYS A 45 -36.67 18.61 12.48
C CYS A 45 -35.60 18.89 13.55
N SER A 46 -34.35 19.16 13.10
CA SER A 46 -33.79 20.52 13.14
C SER A 46 -32.51 20.66 12.30
N ASP A 47 -32.46 21.74 11.51
CA ASP A 47 -31.26 22.40 10.99
C ASP A 47 -30.39 22.95 12.13
N ASP A 48 -29.06 22.99 11.92
CA ASP A 48 -28.24 24.12 12.34
C ASP A 48 -26.94 24.18 11.51
N ASP A 49 -26.82 25.24 10.72
CA ASP A 49 -25.59 25.73 10.10
C ASP A 49 -24.75 26.47 11.15
N THR A 50 -23.44 26.23 11.24
CA THR A 50 -22.53 27.35 11.51
C THR A 50 -21.05 27.10 11.18
N ASP A 51 -20.61 27.94 10.27
CA ASP A 51 -19.45 28.82 10.33
C ASP A 51 -18.02 28.37 10.02
N ALA A 52 -17.41 29.28 9.25
CA ALA A 52 -16.07 29.28 8.73
C ALA A 52 -15.04 29.66 9.81
N SER A 53 -13.80 29.19 9.65
CA SER A 53 -12.67 29.92 10.21
C SER A 53 -11.41 29.76 9.37
N THR A 54 -11.09 30.87 8.72
CA THR A 54 -9.87 31.24 8.02
C THR A 54 -8.72 31.46 9.01
N VAL A 55 -7.57 30.80 8.83
CA VAL A 55 -6.28 31.32 9.34
C VAL A 55 -5.15 31.02 8.36
N THR A 56 -4.60 32.10 7.82
CA THR A 56 -3.28 32.22 7.18
C THR A 56 -2.23 32.56 8.25
N GLY A 57 -0.99 32.08 8.08
CA GLY A 57 0.18 32.55 8.84
C GLY A 57 1.38 31.63 8.62
N VAL A 58 2.34 31.99 7.77
CA VAL A 58 3.54 32.82 7.99
C VAL A 58 4.78 32.01 8.39
N THR A 59 5.87 32.37 7.74
CA THR A 59 7.20 31.73 7.70
C THR A 59 8.09 32.20 8.84
N SER A 60 8.91 31.32 9.41
CA SER A 60 10.15 31.60 10.16
C SER A 60 10.93 30.28 10.17
N ASP A 61 12.08 30.09 9.50
CA ASP A 61 13.39 30.73 9.59
C ASP A 61 13.98 30.74 11.00
N GLU A 62 14.59 29.62 11.40
CA GLU A 62 15.69 29.62 12.36
C GLU A 62 16.77 28.65 11.88
N GLY A 63 17.92 29.21 11.54
CA GLY A 63 19.14 28.49 11.25
C GLY A 63 19.69 27.85 12.52
N SER A 64 19.90 26.53 12.48
CA SER A 64 20.67 25.82 13.49
C SER A 64 21.99 25.34 12.87
N ASP A 65 23.04 26.01 13.32
CA ASP A 65 24.45 25.73 13.11
C ASP A 65 24.83 24.48 13.90
N VAL A 66 25.09 23.36 13.21
CA VAL A 66 25.65 22.15 13.82
C VAL A 66 27.05 21.94 13.26
N GLU A 67 28.01 22.33 14.08
CA GLU A 67 29.44 22.04 14.00
C GLU A 67 29.69 20.52 13.83
N ASP A 68 30.52 20.17 12.86
CA ASP A 68 30.95 18.82 12.53
C ASP A 68 32.18 18.45 13.40
N PRO A 69 32.21 17.36 14.18
CA PRO A 69 33.38 17.03 14.99
C PRO A 69 34.51 16.41 14.13
N PRO A 70 35.79 16.74 14.40
CA PRO A 70 36.92 16.19 13.66
C PRO A 70 37.13 14.70 13.95
N THR A 71 37.46 13.97 12.90
CA THR A 71 37.81 12.55 12.91
C THR A 71 39.06 12.30 13.76
N SER A 72 38.85 11.75 14.96
CA SER A 72 39.92 11.28 15.84
C SER A 72 40.63 10.06 15.26
N SER A 73 41.92 10.25 15.00
CA SER A 73 42.94 9.29 14.65
C SER A 73 42.99 8.05 15.57
N ARG A 74 42.80 6.85 15.00
CA ARG A 74 43.12 5.58 15.66
C ARG A 74 44.48 5.07 15.15
N LYS A 75 45.51 5.24 15.99
CA LYS A 75 46.81 4.56 15.87
C LYS A 75 46.62 3.04 15.91
N ARG A 76 47.21 2.30 14.96
CA ARG A 76 47.72 0.93 15.19
C ARG A 76 48.84 0.57 14.21
N ALA A 77 49.97 0.23 14.83
CA ALA A 77 51.00 -0.76 14.49
C ALA A 77 51.63 -0.83 13.09
N ALA A 78 52.96 -0.82 13.12
CA ALA A 78 53.90 -1.00 12.04
C ALA A 78 53.81 -2.37 11.36
N SER A 79 53.95 -2.39 10.04
CA SER A 79 54.88 -3.26 9.31
C SER A 79 54.75 -3.08 7.80
N HIS A 80 55.91 -3.13 7.11
CA HIS A 80 56.14 -3.25 5.67
C HIS A 80 56.07 -2.01 4.75
N LEU A 81 57.27 -1.50 4.48
CA LEU A 81 57.67 -0.73 3.32
C LEU A 81 57.40 -1.53 2.03
N VAL A 82 56.42 -1.11 1.24
CA VAL A 82 56.43 -1.27 -0.22
C VAL A 82 55.94 0.05 -0.80
N ALA A 83 56.84 0.72 -1.54
CA ALA A 83 56.56 1.99 -2.20
C ALA A 83 55.51 1.78 -3.30
N SER A 84 54.24 1.95 -2.94
CA SER A 84 53.16 2.15 -3.90
C SER A 84 53.10 3.65 -4.22
N THR A 85 53.49 4.02 -5.43
CA THR A 85 53.34 5.37 -5.98
C THR A 85 51.85 5.70 -6.10
N SER A 86 51.25 6.18 -5.02
CA SER A 86 49.88 6.67 -5.02
C SER A 86 49.80 7.98 -5.82
N PRO A 87 48.77 8.18 -6.68
CA PRO A 87 48.61 9.43 -7.40
C PRO A 87 48.39 10.54 -6.38
N THR A 88 49.26 11.55 -6.41
CA THR A 88 49.20 12.75 -5.57
C THR A 88 47.81 13.37 -5.68
N LYS A 89 46.99 13.15 -4.65
CA LYS A 89 45.67 13.77 -4.51
C LYS A 89 45.87 15.28 -4.52
N LYS A 90 45.48 15.96 -5.60
CA LYS A 90 45.47 17.43 -5.68
C LYS A 90 44.74 17.97 -4.44
N LYS A 91 45.40 18.84 -3.66
CA LYS A 91 44.78 19.51 -2.51
C LYS A 91 43.56 20.27 -3.03
N ARG A 92 42.36 19.87 -2.61
CA ARG A 92 41.12 20.60 -2.94
C ARG A 92 41.24 21.98 -2.30
N LEU A 93 41.28 23.03 -3.12
CA LEU A 93 41.19 24.39 -2.60
C LEU A 93 39.84 24.56 -1.89
N PRO A 94 39.81 25.24 -0.73
CA PRO A 94 38.56 25.55 -0.04
C PRO A 94 37.66 26.41 -0.95
N LYS A 95 36.37 26.06 -1.00
CA LYS A 95 35.37 26.83 -1.77
C LYS A 95 35.24 28.24 -1.19
N SER A 96 35.14 29.25 -2.07
CA SER A 96 34.80 30.63 -1.67
C SER A 96 33.44 30.68 -0.96
N ASP A 97 33.25 31.65 -0.05
CA ASP A 97 32.00 31.86 0.68
C ASP A 97 30.80 32.04 -0.23
N GLN A 98 30.98 32.76 -1.34
CA GLN A 98 29.92 32.95 -2.33
C GLN A 98 29.52 31.62 -2.99
N GLN A 99 30.48 30.71 -3.21
CA GLN A 99 30.22 29.38 -3.75
C GLN A 99 29.55 28.47 -2.72
N ARG A 100 29.91 28.58 -1.44
CA ARG A 100 29.22 27.88 -0.35
C ARG A 100 27.77 28.35 -0.19
N ALA A 101 27.52 29.65 -0.24
CA ALA A 101 26.17 30.21 -0.17
C ALA A 101 25.28 29.72 -1.33
N ARG A 102 25.79 29.75 -2.56
CA ARG A 102 25.07 29.21 -3.73
C ARG A 102 24.78 27.72 -3.59
N GLN A 103 25.72 26.94 -3.07
CA GLN A 103 25.51 25.51 -2.82
C GLN A 103 24.40 25.27 -1.79
N ARG A 104 24.38 26.03 -0.68
CA ARG A 104 23.34 25.88 0.36
C ARG A 104 21.94 26.11 -0.22
N VAL A 105 21.75 27.17 -1.01
CA VAL A 105 20.46 27.46 -1.66
C VAL A 105 20.06 26.34 -2.63
N TYR A 106 21.02 25.84 -3.42
CA TYR A 106 20.78 24.73 -4.33
C TYR A 106 20.37 23.46 -3.58
N ASP A 107 21.11 23.09 -2.53
CA ASP A 107 20.84 21.91 -1.71
C ASP A 107 19.48 22.01 -1.02
N GLN A 108 19.12 23.20 -0.51
CA GLN A 108 17.82 23.45 0.11
C GLN A 108 16.68 23.29 -0.90
N LYS A 109 16.79 23.90 -2.09
CA LYS A 109 15.79 23.75 -3.15
C LYS A 109 15.66 22.29 -3.63
N CYS A 110 16.79 21.59 -3.72
CA CYS A 110 16.82 20.17 -4.07
C CYS A 110 16.11 19.30 -3.02
N ARG A 111 16.41 19.52 -1.73
CA ARG A 111 15.76 18.82 -0.61
C ARG A 111 14.26 19.06 -0.58
N PHE A 112 13.84 20.32 -0.70
CA PHE A 112 12.42 20.68 -0.74
C PHE A 112 11.70 20.00 -1.91
N LYS A 113 12.25 20.09 -3.14
CA LYS A 113 11.65 19.43 -4.31
C LYS A 113 11.52 17.92 -4.10
N LYS A 114 12.54 17.29 -3.51
CA LYS A 114 12.51 15.85 -3.20
C LYS A 114 11.42 15.53 -2.16
N GLN A 115 11.31 16.31 -1.10
CA GLN A 115 10.28 16.14 -0.07
C GLN A 115 8.87 16.29 -0.64
N THR A 116 8.61 17.34 -1.43
CA THR A 116 7.29 17.55 -2.06
C THR A 116 6.93 16.40 -3.00
N SER A 117 7.88 15.91 -3.79
CA SER A 117 7.66 14.76 -4.66
C SER A 117 7.32 13.50 -3.88
N HIS A 118 8.02 13.20 -2.78
CA HIS A 118 7.70 12.05 -1.94
C HIS A 118 6.33 12.18 -1.27
N LYS A 119 5.99 13.38 -0.78
CA LYS A 119 4.67 13.65 -0.19
C LYS A 119 3.55 13.41 -1.20
N ALA A 120 3.69 13.92 -2.42
CA ALA A 120 2.72 13.69 -3.49
C ALA A 120 2.56 12.19 -3.82
N ASN A 121 3.66 11.44 -3.89
CA ASN A 121 3.60 9.99 -4.11
C ASN A 121 2.90 9.26 -2.96
N CYS A 122 3.10 9.67 -1.71
CA CYS A 122 2.41 9.04 -0.57
C CYS A 122 0.92 9.37 -0.56
N GLN A 123 0.57 10.61 -0.92
CA GLN A 123 -0.83 11.06 -1.05
C GLN A 123 -1.61 10.29 -2.12
N SER A 124 -0.95 9.73 -3.14
CA SER A 124 -1.60 8.82 -4.10
C SER A 124 -1.53 7.36 -3.69
N PHE A 125 -0.39 6.91 -3.14
CA PHE A 125 -0.16 5.52 -2.77
C PHE A 125 -1.04 5.03 -1.62
N VAL A 126 -1.21 5.84 -0.56
CA VAL A 126 -1.99 5.46 0.63
C VAL A 126 -3.47 5.23 0.27
N PRO A 127 -4.16 6.15 -0.43
CA PRO A 127 -5.53 5.91 -0.89
C PRO A 127 -5.66 4.71 -1.82
N ALA A 128 -4.73 4.51 -2.75
CA ALA A 128 -4.75 3.35 -3.64
C ALA A 128 -4.64 2.03 -2.86
N THR A 129 -3.75 1.98 -1.86
CA THR A 129 -3.59 0.81 -0.98
C THR A 129 -4.86 0.56 -0.17
N LYS A 130 -5.48 1.61 0.38
CA LYS A 130 -6.76 1.51 1.11
C LYS A 130 -7.88 0.97 0.22
N LEU A 131 -8.03 1.50 -0.99
CA LEU A 131 -9.03 1.01 -1.93
C LEU A 131 -8.78 -0.46 -2.28
N PHE A 132 -7.53 -0.84 -2.49
CA PHE A 132 -7.17 -2.22 -2.77
C PHE A 132 -7.53 -3.14 -1.59
N VAL A 133 -7.24 -2.74 -0.35
CA VAL A 133 -7.67 -3.48 0.86
C VAL A 133 -9.19 -3.69 0.87
N VAL A 134 -9.98 -2.65 0.62
CA VAL A 134 -11.46 -2.75 0.57
C VAL A 134 -11.92 -3.74 -0.50
N LEU A 135 -11.31 -3.71 -1.68
CA LEU A 135 -11.64 -4.66 -2.75
C LEU A 135 -11.31 -6.11 -2.37
N MET A 136 -10.20 -6.32 -1.66
CA MET A 136 -9.84 -7.65 -1.17
C MET A 136 -10.79 -8.15 -0.08
N GLU A 137 -11.25 -7.27 0.82
CA GLU A 137 -12.28 -7.61 1.81
C GLU A 137 -13.59 -8.04 1.13
N LYS A 138 -14.01 -7.32 0.08
CA LYS A 138 -15.19 -7.71 -0.72
C LYS A 138 -15.01 -9.05 -1.42
N LEU A 139 -13.83 -9.31 -1.98
CA LEU A 139 -13.50 -10.60 -2.58
C LEU A 139 -13.55 -11.74 -1.55
N MET A 140 -13.12 -11.47 -0.32
CA MET A 140 -13.21 -12.42 0.79
C MET A 140 -14.66 -12.70 1.19
N GLU A 141 -15.50 -11.67 1.34
CA GLU A 141 -16.93 -11.82 1.62
C GLU A 141 -17.61 -12.72 0.57
N GLN A 142 -17.31 -12.50 -0.72
CA GLN A 142 -17.81 -13.35 -1.80
C GLN A 142 -17.30 -14.79 -1.69
N THR A 143 -16.03 -14.98 -1.33
CA THR A 143 -15.45 -16.31 -1.11
C THR A 143 -16.13 -17.03 0.06
N GLU A 144 -16.35 -16.34 1.18
CA GLU A 144 -17.05 -16.86 2.35
C GLU A 144 -18.49 -17.26 2.03
N MET A 145 -19.23 -16.42 1.32
CA MET A 145 -20.59 -16.73 0.87
C MET A 145 -20.63 -18.01 0.03
N ARG A 146 -19.67 -18.17 -0.91
CA ARG A 146 -19.57 -19.39 -1.73
C ARG A 146 -19.24 -20.62 -0.89
N ILE A 147 -18.32 -20.49 0.07
CA ILE A 147 -18.01 -21.56 1.03
C ILE A 147 -19.26 -21.95 1.83
N GLN A 148 -20.04 -20.97 2.30
CA GLN A 148 -21.29 -21.22 3.03
C GLN A 148 -22.34 -21.92 2.17
N LEU A 149 -22.52 -21.49 0.92
CA LEU A 149 -23.42 -22.16 -0.04
C LEU A 149 -23.01 -23.61 -0.28
N LEU A 150 -21.71 -23.88 -0.45
CA LEU A 150 -21.19 -25.25 -0.58
C LEU A 150 -21.44 -26.09 0.68
N ARG A 151 -21.43 -25.50 1.88
CA ARG A 151 -21.80 -26.20 3.13
C ARG A 151 -23.28 -26.60 3.16
N LEU A 152 -24.16 -25.78 2.59
CA LEU A 152 -25.61 -25.97 2.64
C LEU A 152 -26.14 -26.88 1.53
N VAL A 153 -25.60 -26.77 0.32
CA VAL A 153 -26.13 -27.47 -0.87
C VAL A 153 -25.61 -28.90 -0.99
N GLY A 154 -24.56 -29.27 -0.25
CA GLY A 154 -23.90 -30.58 -0.37
C GLY A 154 -22.87 -30.61 -1.52
N GLU A 155 -21.82 -31.43 -1.36
CA GLU A 155 -20.49 -31.28 -1.97
C GLU A 155 -20.38 -31.31 -3.52
N ASP A 156 -21.43 -31.61 -4.28
CA ASP A 156 -21.24 -32.08 -5.67
C ASP A 156 -21.49 -31.09 -6.81
N ALA A 157 -21.64 -29.79 -6.52
CA ALA A 157 -21.75 -28.80 -7.59
C ALA A 157 -20.44 -28.02 -7.78
N ARG A 158 -19.44 -28.65 -8.42
CA ARG A 158 -18.33 -27.91 -9.03
C ARG A 158 -18.89 -26.98 -10.10
N SER A 159 -19.20 -25.76 -9.70
CA SER A 159 -19.71 -24.71 -10.56
C SER A 159 -18.56 -23.93 -11.20
N PRO A 160 -18.70 -23.50 -12.47
CA PRO A 160 -17.77 -22.55 -13.11
C PRO A 160 -17.53 -21.29 -12.25
N ALA A 161 -18.51 -20.91 -11.43
CA ALA A 161 -18.42 -19.77 -10.53
C ALA A 161 -17.40 -19.99 -9.38
N HIS A 162 -17.16 -21.24 -8.95
CA HIS A 162 -16.14 -21.57 -7.95
C HIS A 162 -14.73 -21.52 -8.55
N ASP A 163 -14.54 -22.09 -9.74
CA ASP A 163 -13.25 -22.03 -10.45
C ASP A 163 -12.89 -20.57 -10.81
N GLN A 164 -13.89 -19.76 -11.14
CA GLN A 164 -13.74 -18.31 -11.35
C GLN A 164 -13.29 -17.59 -10.08
N GLN A 165 -13.94 -17.84 -8.94
CA GLN A 165 -13.55 -17.25 -7.66
C GLN A 165 -12.12 -17.65 -7.27
N LEU A 166 -11.76 -18.91 -7.42
CA LEU A 166 -10.40 -19.39 -7.14
C LEU A 166 -9.35 -18.70 -8.02
N ARG A 167 -9.68 -18.40 -9.28
CA ARG A 167 -8.79 -17.64 -10.16
C ARG A 167 -8.61 -16.21 -9.63
N TRP A 168 -9.70 -15.50 -9.34
CA TRP A 168 -9.63 -14.15 -8.79
C TRP A 168 -8.83 -14.10 -7.49
N ASN A 169 -9.05 -15.04 -6.57
CA ASN A 169 -8.30 -15.10 -5.32
C ASN A 169 -6.80 -15.31 -5.55
N ARG A 170 -6.41 -16.20 -6.49
CA ARG A 170 -5.00 -16.42 -6.83
C ARG A 170 -4.36 -15.19 -7.45
N ASP A 171 -5.06 -14.51 -8.33
CA ASP A 171 -4.53 -13.32 -8.99
C ASP A 171 -4.41 -12.15 -8.01
N ALA A 172 -5.41 -11.97 -7.13
CA ALA A 172 -5.35 -11.05 -6.00
C ALA A 172 -4.13 -11.30 -5.10
N LEU A 173 -3.88 -12.57 -4.71
CA LEU A 173 -2.72 -12.93 -3.90
C LEU A 173 -1.39 -12.61 -4.60
N LYS A 174 -1.27 -12.86 -5.91
CA LYS A 174 -0.07 -12.48 -6.67
C LYS A 174 0.15 -10.96 -6.67
N VAL A 175 -0.92 -10.18 -6.82
CA VAL A 175 -0.85 -8.72 -6.77
C VAL A 175 -0.41 -8.25 -5.39
N ILE A 176 -0.96 -8.83 -4.31
CA ILE A 176 -0.53 -8.54 -2.93
C ILE A 176 0.97 -8.85 -2.75
N ASP A 177 1.41 -10.04 -3.17
CA ASP A 177 2.82 -10.45 -3.04
C ASP A 177 3.75 -9.52 -3.80
N GLN A 178 3.41 -9.18 -5.04
CA GLN A 178 4.17 -8.25 -5.85
C GLN A 178 4.24 -6.86 -5.20
N TRP A 179 3.12 -6.36 -4.70
CA TRP A 179 3.04 -5.07 -4.02
C TRP A 179 3.91 -5.05 -2.75
N MET A 180 3.84 -6.11 -1.94
CA MET A 180 4.65 -6.28 -0.73
C MET A 180 6.15 -6.38 -1.05
N LEU A 181 6.53 -7.10 -2.12
CA LEU A 181 7.91 -7.19 -2.58
C LEU A 181 8.45 -5.83 -3.02
N THR A 182 7.69 -5.09 -3.84
CA THR A 182 8.07 -3.75 -4.29
C THR A 182 8.22 -2.80 -3.10
N TRP A 183 7.28 -2.82 -2.15
CA TRP A 183 7.36 -2.03 -0.93
C TRP A 183 8.62 -2.37 -0.11
N ASN A 184 8.90 -3.65 0.12
CA ASN A 184 10.08 -4.06 0.89
C ASN A 184 11.41 -3.71 0.19
N ALA A 185 11.45 -3.81 -1.14
CA ALA A 185 12.60 -3.39 -1.94
C ALA A 185 12.84 -1.88 -1.86
N GLU A 186 11.79 -1.07 -2.00
CA GLU A 186 11.91 0.39 -1.90
C GLU A 186 12.15 0.86 -0.48
N ARG A 187 11.56 0.19 0.51
CA ARG A 187 11.88 0.37 1.93
C ARG A 187 13.37 0.12 2.14
N SER A 188 13.90 -1.06 1.84
CA SER A 188 15.31 -1.39 2.11
C SER A 188 16.32 -0.46 1.41
N LYS A 189 16.02 0.01 0.18
CA LYS A 189 16.85 0.99 -0.54
C LYS A 189 16.83 2.39 0.08
N ASN A 190 15.65 2.86 0.51
CA ASN A 190 15.45 4.25 0.91
C ASN A 190 15.49 4.47 2.44
N THR A 191 15.43 3.39 3.25
CA THR A 191 15.48 3.45 4.73
C THR A 191 16.88 3.85 5.23
N GLY A 192 17.91 3.79 4.39
CA GLY A 192 19.29 4.08 4.79
C GLY A 192 19.56 5.50 5.28
N LYS A 193 18.71 6.50 4.98
CA LYS A 193 18.92 7.88 5.43
C LYS A 193 17.59 8.63 5.57
N PHE A 194 16.94 8.56 6.74
CA PHE A 194 16.05 9.58 7.34
C PHE A 194 14.87 10.22 6.53
N PHE A 195 14.70 9.98 5.24
CA PHE A 195 13.91 10.84 4.34
C PHE A 195 12.43 10.43 4.18
N LEU A 196 11.99 9.35 4.84
CA LEU A 196 10.62 8.84 4.75
C LEU A 196 9.99 8.57 6.12
N ARG A 197 10.56 9.07 7.22
CA ARG A 197 10.13 8.64 8.55
C ARG A 197 8.67 9.02 8.85
N GLU A 198 8.25 10.21 8.41
CA GLU A 198 6.86 10.68 8.56
C GLU A 198 5.91 9.92 7.62
N GLN A 199 6.29 9.75 6.35
CA GLN A 199 5.47 9.02 5.37
C GLN A 199 5.39 7.52 5.65
N ALA A 200 6.44 6.93 6.23
CA ALA A 200 6.45 5.54 6.64
C ALA A 200 5.38 5.28 7.71
N ASN A 201 5.13 6.23 8.62
CA ASN A 201 4.08 6.10 9.62
C ASN A 201 2.68 6.04 8.99
N GLU A 202 2.48 6.63 7.80
CA GLU A 202 1.21 6.55 7.08
C GLU A 202 1.10 5.28 6.23
N VAL A 203 2.21 4.84 5.64
CA VAL A 203 2.22 3.68 4.72
C VAL A 203 2.27 2.35 5.47
N GLU A 204 3.07 2.23 6.53
CA GLU A 204 3.26 0.97 7.25
C GLU A 204 1.96 0.35 7.78
N PRO A 205 1.02 1.11 8.39
CA PRO A 205 -0.25 0.55 8.84
C PRO A 205 -1.07 -0.05 7.69
N GLU A 206 -1.10 0.61 6.52
CA GLU A 206 -1.86 0.10 5.38
C GLU A 206 -1.21 -1.14 4.76
N MET A 207 0.12 -1.19 4.70
CA MET A 207 0.84 -2.39 4.28
C MET A 207 0.62 -3.57 5.27
N ALA A 208 0.51 -3.27 6.57
CA ALA A 208 0.19 -4.27 7.58
C ALA A 208 -1.23 -4.83 7.40
N LYS A 209 -2.23 -3.97 7.15
CA LYS A 209 -3.60 -4.41 6.81
C LYS A 209 -3.61 -5.26 5.54
N LEU A 210 -2.91 -4.82 4.48
CA LEU A 210 -2.83 -5.58 3.25
C LEU A 210 -2.22 -6.98 3.46
N THR A 211 -1.21 -7.07 4.33
CA THR A 211 -0.62 -8.36 4.73
C THR A 211 -1.62 -9.24 5.46
N ASP A 212 -2.41 -8.68 6.39
CA ASP A 212 -3.43 -9.43 7.13
C ASP A 212 -4.53 -9.96 6.21
N VAL A 213 -5.05 -9.09 5.34
CA VAL A 213 -6.05 -9.46 4.34
C VAL A 213 -5.52 -10.53 3.38
N GLY A 214 -4.26 -10.40 2.93
CA GLY A 214 -3.62 -11.44 2.11
C GLY A 214 -3.56 -12.81 2.81
N LYS A 215 -3.22 -12.85 4.10
CA LYS A 215 -3.24 -14.10 4.89
C LYS A 215 -4.63 -14.69 4.99
N ARG A 216 -5.64 -13.87 5.30
CA ARG A 216 -7.03 -14.32 5.42
C ARG A 216 -7.59 -14.82 4.08
N LEU A 217 -7.33 -14.09 2.99
CA LEU A 217 -7.70 -14.51 1.64
C LEU A 217 -7.03 -15.84 1.26
N ALA A 218 -5.76 -16.05 1.62
CA ALA A 218 -5.08 -17.32 1.37
C ALA A 218 -5.76 -18.50 2.09
N LEU A 219 -6.18 -18.30 3.34
CA LEU A 219 -6.92 -19.32 4.11
C LEU A 219 -8.27 -19.64 3.47
N LEU A 220 -9.06 -18.62 3.11
CA LEU A 220 -10.34 -18.81 2.43
C LEU A 220 -10.19 -19.47 1.07
N THR A 221 -9.13 -19.14 0.34
CA THR A 221 -8.82 -19.76 -0.95
C THR A 221 -8.49 -21.23 -0.79
N ALA A 222 -7.70 -21.58 0.24
CA ALA A 222 -7.39 -22.97 0.56
C ALA A 222 -8.65 -23.75 0.96
N GLU A 223 -9.53 -23.16 1.77
CA GLU A 223 -10.81 -23.80 2.13
C GLU A 223 -11.71 -24.00 0.91
N LEU A 224 -11.91 -22.96 0.09
CA LEU A 224 -12.71 -23.07 -1.12
C LEU A 224 -12.14 -24.14 -2.07
N GLN A 225 -10.82 -24.17 -2.24
CA GLN A 225 -10.16 -25.17 -3.07
C GLN A 225 -10.34 -26.58 -2.52
N TRP A 226 -10.25 -26.77 -1.20
CA TRP A 226 -10.49 -28.06 -0.56
C TRP A 226 -11.91 -28.57 -0.78
N ARG A 227 -12.91 -27.68 -0.63
CA ARG A 227 -14.33 -28.02 -0.86
C ARG A 227 -14.66 -28.34 -2.31
N VAL A 228 -14.06 -27.61 -3.25
CA VAL A 228 -14.33 -27.77 -4.69
C VAL A 228 -13.54 -28.94 -5.29
N GLY A 229 -12.34 -29.21 -4.77
CA GLY A 229 -11.45 -30.25 -5.26
C GLY A 229 -11.73 -31.64 -4.69
N GLY A 230 -12.36 -31.71 -3.52
CA GLY A 230 -12.51 -32.96 -2.75
C GLY A 230 -11.15 -33.56 -2.36
N LEU A 231 -11.14 -34.44 -1.36
CA LEU A 231 -10.00 -35.34 -1.14
C LEU A 231 -9.88 -36.28 -2.35
N THR A 232 -9.11 -35.88 -3.34
CA THR A 232 -8.54 -36.81 -4.32
C THR A 232 -7.47 -37.65 -3.61
N PHE A 233 -7.92 -38.53 -2.70
CA PHE A 233 -7.19 -39.75 -2.41
C PHE A 233 -7.26 -40.60 -3.68
N THR A 234 -6.29 -40.41 -4.57
CA THR A 234 -5.93 -41.42 -5.55
C THR A 234 -5.39 -42.62 -4.78
N LEU A 235 -6.31 -43.47 -4.32
CA LEU A 235 -6.01 -44.84 -3.94
C LEU A 235 -5.63 -45.57 -5.23
N ALA A 236 -4.33 -45.55 -5.53
CA ALA A 236 -3.74 -46.49 -6.47
C ALA A 236 -3.84 -47.88 -5.85
N LEU A 237 -4.78 -48.69 -6.36
CA LEU A 237 -4.81 -50.14 -6.21
C LEU A 237 -3.92 -50.78 -7.28
#